data_AF-J0WQJ3-F1
#
_entry.id   AF-J0WQJ3-F1
#
_cell.length_a   1.000
_cell.length_b   1.000
_cell.length_c   1.000
_cell.angle_alpha   90.00
_cell.angle_beta   90.00
_cell.angle_gamma   90.00
#
_symmetry.space_group_name_H-M   'P 1'
#
loop_
_entity.id
_entity.type
_entity.pdbx_description
1 polymer ?
#
loop_
_entity_poly.entity_id
_entity_poly.type
_entity_poly.pdbx_seq_one_letter_code
_entity_poly.pdbx_strand_id
1 'polypeptide(L)'
;MAPSYSRLPVNDDILNLIFAFVRDGASLMRLRRVCRYMLFAVDDHGRRRFDVNKMLTPLFSDVIGFRQIQAEIGAVLSGSRVMNFFRECDWTDFSDLDVYLYPGTAAVLGNFLIAVEGYEYVGLSWTADLAAEPSRPGFSLYNMAYVRRVYKFEKGALKIDLVVATQCPLQTILHFHSMPVVNGITWDGAFSCFAYGTWAKDEGMILDAKTNPALAKYRARGFTLYDARVSLSHTFNDYWRTGQRWIGDRDTWTIKLDTTGLIAPAIADRLTNTSFRVVGVPVLSGTDCLKTTEYRVETICFTNALLSMPCTVSLKLYRFADAVINCVRRRWVSSGLPFSARVSIGTGAGFVELVRSWDRLLSLFWQLYKDFVAAFWTIEELLGVADVNDVDLPLVAAVNLLKLVSSTGSLQTDSVIADCCAAAEYKSFLGFQSAMERIHLEGAARVVAEAVSHAGGATGPRLPTPEDCDVKGAGGRLLFYYAVWCASSVVLETWQAGLPSPLHQGFEDFVRKIGTDVKRFVGFGAEACCTFLGSDVISSDAAEAILTRVYLRVAPEMGDVLGIQLDYNNECAKMVASLVEEAAYPKVIAERLERGELQLDLSVDF
;
A
#
# COMPACT_ATOMS: atom_id res chain seq x y z
N MET A 1 -16.44 -16.09 24.63
CA MET A 1 -17.50 -15.60 25.53
C MET A 1 -17.46 -14.09 25.55
N ALA A 2 -18.49 -13.41 25.03
CA ALA A 2 -18.58 -11.95 25.12
C ALA A 2 -18.81 -11.54 26.59
N PRO A 3 -18.25 -10.40 27.06
CA PRO A 3 -18.42 -9.99 28.44
C PRO A 3 -19.90 -9.73 28.73
N SER A 4 -20.40 -10.30 29.83
CA SER A 4 -21.72 -10.00 30.40
C SER A 4 -21.71 -8.56 30.92
N TYR A 5 -21.96 -7.60 30.04
CA TYR A 5 -22.14 -6.20 30.43
C TYR A 5 -23.50 -6.11 31.12
N SER A 6 -23.44 -5.87 32.42
CA SER A 6 -24.54 -5.54 33.33
C SER A 6 -25.64 -4.75 32.61
N ARG A 7 -26.79 -5.42 32.44
CA ARG A 7 -28.03 -4.91 31.87
C ARG A 7 -28.40 -3.59 32.52
N LEU A 8 -28.34 -2.49 31.78
CA LEU A 8 -29.38 -1.48 31.97
C LEU A 8 -30.70 -2.20 31.66
N PRO A 9 -31.76 -2.07 32.47
CA PRO A 9 -33.03 -2.75 32.26
C PRO A 9 -33.83 -2.02 31.18
N VAL A 10 -33.20 -1.67 30.07
CA VAL A 10 -33.97 -1.28 28.90
C VAL A 10 -34.45 -2.58 28.31
N ASN A 11 -35.76 -2.84 28.45
CA ASN A 11 -36.40 -4.01 27.88
C ASN A 11 -36.09 -4.06 26.37
N ASP A 12 -35.52 -5.16 25.89
CA ASP A 12 -35.19 -5.36 24.47
C ASP A 12 -36.43 -5.11 23.58
N ASP A 13 -37.64 -5.39 24.08
CA ASP A 13 -38.90 -5.10 23.41
C ASP A 13 -39.12 -3.59 23.19
N ILE A 14 -38.77 -2.76 24.18
CA ILE A 14 -38.89 -1.29 24.08
C ILE A 14 -37.88 -0.77 23.06
N LEU A 15 -36.64 -1.29 23.05
CA LEU A 15 -35.64 -0.88 22.05
C LEU A 15 -36.03 -1.32 20.65
N ASN A 16 -36.53 -2.54 20.49
CA ASN A 16 -37.05 -3.03 19.22
C ASN A 16 -38.20 -2.14 18.73
N LEU A 17 -39.09 -1.72 19.63
CA LEU A 17 -40.18 -0.79 19.31
C LEU A 17 -39.64 0.58 18.91
N ILE A 18 -38.70 1.16 19.67
CA ILE A 18 -38.02 2.42 19.32
C ILE A 18 -37.39 2.31 17.93
N PHE A 19 -36.59 1.27 17.67
CA PHE A 19 -35.94 1.11 16.37
C PHE A 19 -36.92 0.87 15.22
N ALA A 20 -38.05 0.19 15.47
CA ALA A 20 -39.11 0.06 14.46
C ALA A 20 -39.77 1.42 14.10
N PHE A 21 -39.80 2.37 15.05
CA PHE A 21 -40.25 3.73 14.80
C PHE A 21 -39.17 4.64 14.23
N VAL A 22 -37.90 4.36 14.51
CA VAL A 22 -36.75 5.06 13.95
C VAL A 22 -36.48 4.56 12.53
N ARG A 23 -37.23 5.12 11.57
CA ARG A 23 -37.14 4.75 10.16
C ARG A 23 -35.96 5.39 9.44
N ASP A 24 -35.48 6.54 9.92
CA ASP A 24 -34.38 7.25 9.29
C ASP A 24 -33.02 6.71 9.77
N GLY A 25 -32.16 6.37 8.82
CA GLY A 25 -30.82 5.83 9.10
C GLY A 25 -29.96 6.76 9.97
N ALA A 26 -30.29 8.05 10.01
CA ALA A 26 -29.53 8.99 10.80
C ALA A 26 -29.83 9.02 12.28
N SER A 27 -31.09 8.86 12.65
CA SER A 27 -31.47 8.62 14.03
C SER A 27 -30.83 7.32 14.51
N LEU A 28 -30.81 6.25 13.69
CA LEU A 28 -30.01 5.05 13.99
C LEU A 28 -28.53 5.39 14.18
N MET A 29 -27.92 6.17 13.29
CA MET A 29 -26.52 6.57 13.41
C MET A 29 -26.22 7.47 14.62
N ARG A 30 -27.14 8.35 15.01
CA ARG A 30 -27.03 9.18 16.21
C ARG A 30 -27.12 8.30 17.45
N LEU A 31 -28.10 7.39 17.51
CA LEU A 31 -28.26 6.43 18.60
C LEU A 31 -27.02 5.55 18.76
N ARG A 32 -26.45 5.06 17.64
CA ARG A 32 -25.22 4.29 17.61
C ARG A 32 -24.04 5.00 18.27
N ARG A 33 -24.03 6.34 18.28
CA ARG A 33 -22.97 7.18 18.87
C ARG A 33 -23.21 7.57 20.34
N VAL A 34 -24.37 7.26 20.92
CA VAL A 34 -24.70 7.64 22.31
C VAL A 34 -23.84 6.89 23.32
N CYS A 35 -23.79 5.56 23.24
CA CYS A 35 -22.98 4.72 24.12
C CYS A 35 -22.69 3.36 23.47
N ARG A 36 -21.78 2.57 24.08
CA ARG A 36 -21.44 1.22 23.57
C ARG A 36 -22.65 0.27 23.51
N TYR A 37 -23.59 0.39 24.45
CA TYR A 37 -24.79 -0.44 24.43
C TYR A 37 -25.68 -0.11 23.23
N MET A 38 -25.96 1.18 22.98
CA MET A 38 -26.74 1.60 21.80
C MET A 38 -26.02 1.28 20.49
N LEU A 39 -24.69 1.35 20.46
CA LEU A 39 -23.90 0.85 19.34
C LEU A 39 -24.23 -0.62 19.03
N PHE A 40 -24.15 -1.50 20.03
CA PHE A 40 -24.47 -2.92 19.82
C PHE A 40 -25.94 -3.17 19.51
N ALA A 41 -26.86 -2.45 20.14
CA ALA A 41 -28.30 -2.59 19.92
C ALA A 41 -28.71 -2.15 18.51
N VAL A 42 -28.15 -1.03 18.01
CA VAL A 42 -28.35 -0.58 16.63
C VAL A 42 -27.70 -1.54 15.63
N ASP A 43 -26.48 -2.03 15.92
CA ASP A 43 -25.81 -3.01 15.05
C ASP A 43 -26.61 -4.33 14.97
N ASP A 44 -27.18 -4.80 16.09
CA ASP A 44 -28.04 -5.99 16.12
C ASP A 44 -29.36 -5.77 15.38
N HIS A 45 -30.03 -4.65 15.63
CA HIS A 45 -31.22 -4.27 14.89
C HIS A 45 -30.94 -4.18 13.38
N GLY A 46 -29.80 -3.58 13.01
CA GLY A 46 -29.34 -3.49 11.63
C GLY A 46 -29.21 -4.87 10.97
N ARG A 47 -28.62 -5.86 11.63
CA ARG A 47 -28.51 -7.23 11.08
C ARG A 47 -29.87 -7.85 10.74
N ARG A 48 -30.89 -7.61 11.58
CA ARG A 48 -32.24 -8.15 11.39
C ARG A 48 -33.05 -7.37 10.36
N ARG A 49 -32.79 -6.07 10.28
CA ARG A 49 -33.50 -5.12 9.41
C ARG A 49 -33.00 -5.20 7.96
N PHE A 50 -31.69 -5.25 7.79
CA PHE A 50 -31.03 -5.15 6.49
C PHE A 50 -30.65 -6.53 5.95
N ASP A 51 -31.62 -7.19 5.33
CA ASP A 51 -31.45 -8.53 4.74
C ASP A 51 -31.05 -8.46 3.26
N VAL A 52 -29.76 -8.72 3.00
CA VAL A 52 -29.21 -8.76 1.64
C VAL A 52 -29.78 -9.92 0.83
N ASN A 53 -30.09 -11.06 1.45
CA ASN A 53 -30.65 -12.21 0.74
C ASN A 53 -32.04 -11.88 0.22
N LYS A 54 -32.87 -11.22 1.05
CA LYS A 54 -34.17 -10.71 0.64
C LYS A 54 -34.06 -9.71 -0.52
N MET A 55 -33.10 -8.79 -0.47
CA MET A 55 -32.84 -7.84 -1.56
C MET A 55 -32.50 -8.54 -2.89
N LEU A 56 -31.77 -9.66 -2.82
CA LEU A 56 -31.23 -10.40 -3.95
C LEU A 56 -32.18 -11.48 -4.50
N THR A 57 -33.13 -11.95 -3.71
CA THR A 57 -34.10 -13.01 -4.08
C THR A 57 -34.85 -12.73 -5.40
N PRO A 58 -35.27 -11.49 -5.72
CA PRO A 58 -35.94 -11.22 -7.00
C PRO A 58 -35.02 -11.36 -8.22
N LEU A 59 -33.69 -11.35 -8.04
CA LEU A 59 -32.69 -11.43 -9.11
C LEU A 59 -32.16 -12.87 -9.31
N PHE A 60 -31.96 -13.57 -8.19
CA PHE A 60 -31.26 -14.85 -8.15
C PHE A 60 -32.14 -15.94 -7.56
N SER A 61 -32.20 -17.07 -8.26
CA SER A 61 -32.75 -18.31 -7.73
C SER A 61 -31.81 -18.96 -6.71
N ASP A 62 -30.50 -18.82 -6.90
CA ASP A 62 -29.43 -19.26 -5.99
C ASP A 62 -28.69 -18.05 -5.40
N VAL A 63 -29.34 -17.38 -4.45
CA VAL A 63 -28.78 -16.22 -3.74
C VAL A 63 -27.49 -16.57 -2.99
N ILE A 64 -27.41 -17.76 -2.40
CA ILE A 64 -26.23 -18.20 -1.64
C ILE A 64 -25.07 -18.47 -2.59
N GLY A 65 -25.29 -19.15 -3.72
CA GLY A 65 -24.29 -19.34 -4.75
C GLY A 65 -23.75 -18.03 -5.30
N PHE A 66 -24.62 -17.05 -5.58
CA PHE A 66 -24.19 -15.72 -5.97
C PHE A 66 -23.31 -15.05 -4.91
N ARG A 67 -23.73 -15.07 -3.63
CA ARG A 67 -22.96 -14.46 -2.53
C ARG A 67 -21.65 -15.19 -2.25
N GLN A 68 -21.59 -16.50 -2.50
CA GLN A 68 -20.37 -17.28 -2.42
C GLN A 68 -19.37 -16.83 -3.50
N ILE A 69 -19.82 -16.68 -4.75
CA ILE A 69 -18.99 -16.11 -5.83
C ILE A 69 -18.56 -14.68 -5.48
N GLN A 70 -19.47 -13.87 -4.95
CA GLN A 70 -19.18 -12.51 -4.49
C GLN A 70 -18.03 -12.50 -3.48
N ALA A 71 -18.02 -13.43 -2.52
CA ALA A 71 -16.98 -13.59 -1.52
C ALA A 71 -15.63 -13.98 -2.15
N GLU A 72 -15.64 -14.96 -3.05
CA GLU A 72 -14.44 -15.51 -3.69
C GLU A 72 -13.72 -14.48 -4.56
N ILE A 73 -14.47 -13.71 -5.37
CA ILE A 73 -13.88 -12.75 -6.29
C ILE A 73 -13.74 -11.35 -5.68
N GLY A 74 -14.28 -11.13 -4.47
CA GLY A 74 -14.31 -9.83 -3.80
C GLY A 74 -15.16 -8.79 -4.52
N ALA A 75 -16.30 -9.21 -5.07
CA ALA A 75 -17.23 -8.32 -5.77
C ALA A 75 -17.99 -7.41 -4.79
N VAL A 76 -18.32 -6.19 -5.24
CA VAL A 76 -19.01 -5.19 -4.43
C VAL A 76 -20.28 -4.75 -5.16
N LEU A 77 -21.44 -4.94 -4.55
CA LEU A 77 -22.68 -4.39 -5.08
C LEU A 77 -22.71 -2.90 -4.78
N SER A 78 -23.21 -2.07 -5.69
CA SER A 78 -23.41 -0.64 -5.44
C SER A 78 -24.56 -0.10 -6.29
N GLY A 79 -24.64 1.22 -6.44
CA GLY A 79 -25.66 1.89 -7.26
C GLY A 79 -27.02 1.99 -6.58
N SER A 80 -28.07 2.18 -7.38
CA SER A 80 -29.39 2.54 -6.86
C SER A 80 -30.06 1.45 -6.03
N ARG A 81 -29.75 0.17 -6.30
CA ARG A 81 -30.34 -0.94 -5.55
C ARG A 81 -29.78 -1.05 -4.14
N VAL A 82 -28.49 -0.76 -3.97
CA VAL A 82 -27.87 -0.65 -2.64
C VAL A 82 -28.40 0.56 -1.88
N MET A 83 -28.75 1.65 -2.56
CA MET A 83 -29.45 2.74 -1.88
C MET A 83 -30.82 2.34 -1.34
N ASN A 84 -31.61 1.56 -2.09
CA ASN A 84 -32.88 1.00 -1.60
C ASN A 84 -32.67 0.12 -0.36
N PHE A 85 -31.58 -0.65 -0.33
CA PHE A 85 -31.21 -1.45 0.83
C PHE A 85 -31.00 -0.58 2.08
N PHE A 86 -30.23 0.51 2.00
CA PHE A 86 -30.01 1.39 3.14
C PHE A 86 -31.23 2.22 3.55
N ARG A 87 -32.08 2.61 2.59
CA ARG A 87 -33.24 3.48 2.85
C ARG A 87 -34.53 2.71 3.13
N GLU A 88 -34.57 1.41 2.84
CA GLU A 88 -35.79 0.59 2.80
C GLU A 88 -36.94 1.22 2.03
N CYS A 89 -36.60 1.96 0.97
CA CYS A 89 -37.61 2.53 0.09
C CYS A 89 -37.80 1.62 -1.12
N ASP A 90 -39.05 1.29 -1.39
CA ASP A 90 -39.47 0.68 -2.64
C ASP A 90 -39.58 1.76 -3.71
N TRP A 91 -38.46 2.42 -4.07
CA TRP A 91 -38.47 3.21 -5.29
C TRP A 91 -38.87 2.26 -6.42
N THR A 92 -40.03 2.53 -7.02
CA THR A 92 -40.70 1.63 -7.97
C THR A 92 -39.96 1.53 -9.30
N ASP A 93 -38.88 2.30 -9.47
CA ASP A 93 -37.96 2.07 -10.57
C ASP A 93 -37.18 0.79 -10.27
N PHE A 94 -37.56 -0.31 -10.96
CA PHE A 94 -36.85 -1.59 -10.96
C PHE A 94 -35.41 -1.36 -11.41
N SER A 95 -34.57 -0.90 -10.51
CA SER A 95 -33.25 -0.45 -10.86
C SER A 95 -32.34 -1.64 -11.03
N ASP A 96 -31.51 -1.55 -12.07
CA ASP A 96 -30.44 -2.47 -12.38
C ASP A 96 -29.59 -2.75 -11.12
N LEU A 97 -29.10 -3.98 -11.00
CA LEU A 97 -28.09 -4.32 -10.00
C LEU A 97 -26.71 -4.07 -10.60
N ASP A 98 -25.98 -3.11 -10.04
CA ASP A 98 -24.60 -2.85 -10.42
C ASP A 98 -23.65 -3.69 -9.53
N VAL A 99 -22.85 -4.55 -10.16
CA VAL A 99 -21.86 -5.39 -9.48
C VAL A 99 -20.46 -4.97 -9.92
N TYR A 100 -19.67 -4.44 -8.99
CA TYR A 100 -18.33 -3.94 -9.24
C TYR A 100 -17.29 -5.03 -9.01
N LEU A 101 -16.46 -5.25 -10.02
CA LEU A 101 -15.54 -6.38 -10.12
C LEU A 101 -14.08 -5.94 -10.23
N TYR A 102 -13.17 -6.76 -9.70
CA TYR A 102 -11.74 -6.61 -9.99
C TYR A 102 -11.44 -7.00 -11.45
N PRO A 103 -10.41 -6.43 -12.09
CA PRO A 103 -9.94 -6.87 -13.40
C PRO A 103 -9.76 -8.39 -13.47
N GLY A 104 -10.24 -9.03 -14.54
CA GLY A 104 -10.08 -10.47 -14.77
C GLY A 104 -11.05 -11.37 -14.00
N THR A 105 -11.96 -10.83 -13.18
CA THR A 105 -12.93 -11.65 -12.42
C THR A 105 -14.32 -11.74 -13.07
N ALA A 106 -14.58 -10.96 -14.13
CA ALA A 106 -15.86 -10.94 -14.84
C ALA A 106 -16.30 -12.30 -15.38
N ALA A 107 -15.34 -13.12 -15.83
CA ALA A 107 -15.59 -14.45 -16.35
C ALA A 107 -16.40 -15.33 -15.39
N VAL A 108 -16.01 -15.33 -14.11
CA VAL A 108 -16.57 -16.19 -13.07
C VAL A 108 -18.06 -15.86 -12.87
N LEU A 109 -18.36 -14.59 -12.63
CA LEU A 109 -19.73 -14.17 -12.36
C LEU A 109 -20.60 -14.18 -13.63
N GLY A 110 -20.08 -13.73 -14.78
CA GLY A 110 -20.86 -13.75 -16.02
C GLY A 110 -21.24 -15.16 -16.47
N ASN A 111 -20.35 -16.15 -16.28
CA ASN A 111 -20.68 -17.55 -16.53
C ASN A 111 -21.77 -18.07 -15.58
N PHE A 112 -21.74 -17.71 -14.30
CA PHE A 112 -22.79 -18.04 -13.35
C PHE A 112 -24.14 -17.43 -13.76
N LEU A 113 -24.15 -16.15 -14.14
CA LEU A 113 -25.37 -15.47 -14.58
C LEU A 113 -26.04 -16.18 -15.77
N ILE A 114 -25.24 -16.60 -16.76
CA ILE A 114 -25.74 -17.29 -17.95
C ILE A 114 -26.15 -18.74 -17.62
N ALA A 115 -25.23 -19.51 -17.05
CA ALA A 115 -25.38 -20.97 -16.95
C ALA A 115 -26.30 -21.41 -15.81
N VAL A 116 -26.35 -20.65 -14.71
CA VAL A 116 -27.13 -21.00 -13.51
C VAL A 116 -28.41 -20.18 -13.43
N GLU A 117 -28.29 -18.86 -13.60
CA GLU A 117 -29.41 -17.93 -13.35
C GLU A 117 -30.25 -17.61 -14.60
N GLY A 118 -29.82 -18.08 -15.78
CA GLY A 118 -30.55 -17.93 -17.04
C GLY A 118 -30.63 -16.50 -17.56
N TYR A 119 -29.65 -15.65 -17.22
CA TYR A 119 -29.53 -14.32 -17.81
C TYR A 119 -28.96 -14.38 -19.22
N GLU A 120 -29.45 -13.49 -20.07
CA GLU A 120 -28.93 -13.28 -21.42
C GLU A 120 -27.91 -12.14 -21.40
N TYR A 121 -26.74 -12.37 -21.99
CA TYR A 121 -25.73 -11.33 -22.14
C TYR A 121 -26.11 -10.37 -23.28
N VAL A 122 -26.12 -9.07 -22.98
CA VAL A 122 -26.41 -8.00 -23.95
C VAL A 122 -25.11 -7.49 -24.57
N GLY A 123 -24.64 -8.23 -25.56
CA GLY A 123 -23.47 -7.91 -26.38
C GLY A 123 -23.42 -8.82 -27.61
N LEU A 124 -22.31 -8.79 -28.35
CA LEU A 124 -22.19 -9.62 -29.56
C LEU A 124 -21.98 -11.10 -29.20
N SER A 125 -21.06 -11.35 -28.29
CA SER A 125 -20.76 -12.69 -27.79
C SER A 125 -20.02 -12.55 -26.48
N TRP A 126 -20.53 -13.19 -25.42
CA TRP A 126 -19.92 -13.13 -24.09
C TRP A 126 -18.44 -13.54 -24.12
N THR A 127 -18.12 -14.64 -24.80
CA THR A 127 -16.75 -15.15 -24.88
C THR A 127 -15.84 -14.26 -25.73
N ALA A 128 -16.33 -13.74 -26.85
CA ALA A 128 -15.54 -12.84 -27.70
C ALA A 128 -15.29 -11.49 -27.01
N ASP A 129 -16.32 -10.95 -26.34
CA ASP A 129 -16.23 -9.70 -25.60
C ASP A 129 -15.29 -9.82 -24.40
N LEU A 130 -15.36 -10.92 -23.66
CA LEU A 130 -14.42 -11.20 -22.58
C LEU A 130 -12.98 -11.37 -23.10
N ALA A 131 -12.77 -12.05 -24.22
CA ALA A 131 -11.46 -12.20 -24.83
C ALA A 131 -10.88 -10.88 -25.37
N ALA A 132 -11.75 -9.95 -25.79
CA ALA A 132 -11.37 -8.61 -26.22
C ALA A 132 -11.15 -7.63 -25.04
N GLU A 133 -11.37 -8.05 -23.79
CA GLU A 133 -11.04 -7.23 -22.64
C GLU A 133 -9.53 -6.93 -22.66
N PRO A 134 -9.10 -5.66 -22.61
CA PRO A 134 -7.68 -5.32 -22.64
C PRO A 134 -6.98 -6.06 -21.49
N SER A 135 -5.79 -6.59 -21.72
CA SER A 135 -5.04 -7.29 -20.65
C SER A 135 -4.35 -6.31 -19.70
N ARG A 136 -4.00 -5.11 -20.19
CA ARG A 136 -3.25 -4.10 -19.43
C ARG A 136 -4.08 -3.44 -18.33
N PRO A 137 -3.67 -3.52 -17.05
CA PRO A 137 -4.26 -2.72 -15.97
C PRO A 137 -4.17 -1.23 -16.29
N GLY A 138 -5.10 -0.41 -15.80
CA GLY A 138 -5.06 1.05 -16.05
C GLY A 138 -5.78 1.54 -17.31
N PHE A 139 -6.15 0.65 -18.25
CA PHE A 139 -6.82 1.03 -19.47
C PHE A 139 -8.34 1.07 -19.29
N SER A 140 -8.99 2.15 -19.73
CA SER A 140 -10.45 2.33 -19.70
C SER A 140 -11.02 2.34 -21.12
N LEU A 141 -12.02 1.50 -21.39
CA LEU A 141 -12.79 1.56 -22.65
C LEU A 141 -13.86 2.66 -22.64
N TYR A 142 -14.12 3.24 -21.46
CA TYR A 142 -15.12 4.28 -21.26
C TYR A 142 -14.45 5.63 -20.99
N ASN A 143 -15.19 6.73 -21.15
CA ASN A 143 -14.73 8.06 -20.74
C ASN A 143 -14.76 8.26 -19.20
N MET A 144 -14.61 7.17 -18.46
CA MET A 144 -14.64 7.06 -17.00
C MET A 144 -13.35 6.38 -16.53
N ALA A 145 -12.42 7.14 -15.96
CA ALA A 145 -11.06 6.65 -15.66
C ALA A 145 -11.00 5.37 -14.81
N TYR A 146 -12.04 5.09 -14.04
CA TYR A 146 -12.09 3.98 -13.08
C TYR A 146 -12.99 2.81 -13.52
N VAL A 147 -13.61 2.90 -14.70
CA VAL A 147 -14.43 1.83 -15.28
C VAL A 147 -13.71 1.29 -16.50
N ARG A 148 -13.17 0.08 -16.37
CA ARG A 148 -12.53 -0.61 -17.48
C ARG A 148 -13.55 -1.04 -18.52
N ARG A 149 -14.58 -1.74 -18.07
CA ARG A 149 -15.65 -2.27 -18.93
C ARG A 149 -16.96 -2.44 -18.17
N VAL A 150 -18.09 -2.36 -18.87
CA VAL A 150 -19.39 -2.74 -18.35
C VAL A 150 -19.95 -3.86 -19.22
N TYR A 151 -20.32 -4.98 -18.60
CA TYR A 151 -21.03 -6.08 -19.25
C TYR A 151 -22.46 -6.11 -18.75
N LYS A 152 -23.42 -6.18 -19.68
CA LYS A 152 -24.84 -6.06 -19.35
C LYS A 152 -25.54 -7.40 -19.50
N PHE A 153 -26.42 -7.71 -18.57
CA PHE A 153 -27.17 -8.96 -18.53
C PHE A 153 -28.64 -8.68 -18.26
N GLU A 154 -29.52 -9.35 -18.99
CA GLU A 154 -30.97 -9.17 -18.87
C GLU A 154 -31.70 -10.51 -18.69
N LYS A 155 -32.75 -10.53 -17.85
CA LYS A 155 -33.66 -11.66 -17.65
C LYS A 155 -35.09 -11.11 -17.52
N GLY A 156 -35.80 -11.01 -18.64
CA GLY A 156 -37.08 -10.30 -18.71
C GLY A 156 -36.90 -8.81 -18.36
N ALA A 157 -37.55 -8.36 -17.29
CA ALA A 157 -37.41 -6.97 -16.80
C ALA A 157 -36.21 -6.77 -15.84
N LEU A 158 -35.52 -7.85 -15.46
CA LEU A 158 -34.41 -7.79 -14.52
C LEU A 158 -33.11 -7.48 -15.27
N LYS A 159 -32.29 -6.59 -14.71
CA LYS A 159 -31.03 -6.16 -15.32
C LYS A 159 -29.89 -6.22 -14.31
N ILE A 160 -28.74 -6.68 -14.76
CA ILE A 160 -27.49 -6.73 -13.99
C ILE A 160 -26.37 -6.17 -14.86
N ASP A 161 -25.66 -5.17 -14.32
CA ASP A 161 -24.48 -4.58 -14.95
C ASP A 161 -23.24 -5.03 -14.16
N LEU A 162 -22.35 -5.80 -14.80
CA LEU A 162 -21.04 -6.13 -14.27
C LEU A 162 -20.05 -5.03 -14.64
N VAL A 163 -19.68 -4.20 -13.68
CA VAL A 163 -18.76 -3.07 -13.83
C VAL A 163 -17.36 -3.50 -13.44
N VAL A 164 -16.51 -3.77 -14.44
CA VAL A 164 -15.10 -4.10 -14.20
C VAL A 164 -14.33 -2.82 -13.90
N ALA A 165 -13.76 -2.74 -12.71
CA ALA A 165 -12.94 -1.61 -12.30
C ALA A 165 -11.58 -1.63 -13.01
N THR A 166 -10.96 -0.45 -13.16
CA THR A 166 -9.61 -0.34 -13.70
C THR A 166 -8.55 -0.93 -12.75
N GLN A 167 -8.76 -0.82 -11.44
CA GLN A 167 -7.85 -1.34 -10.40
C GLN A 167 -8.63 -2.11 -9.33
N CYS A 168 -9.58 -1.47 -8.65
CA CYS A 168 -10.41 -2.14 -7.66
C CYS A 168 -11.84 -1.55 -7.61
N PRO A 169 -12.85 -2.35 -7.23
CA PRO A 169 -14.26 -1.93 -7.12
C PRO A 169 -14.47 -0.63 -6.32
N LEU A 170 -13.81 -0.52 -5.17
CA LEU A 170 -14.02 0.61 -4.27
C LEU A 170 -13.48 1.92 -4.85
N GLN A 171 -12.42 1.88 -5.66
CA GLN A 171 -11.97 3.07 -6.38
C GLN A 171 -13.05 3.60 -7.31
N THR A 172 -13.72 2.71 -8.04
CA THR A 172 -14.80 3.09 -8.95
C THR A 172 -15.97 3.71 -8.19
N ILE A 173 -16.35 3.11 -7.04
CA ILE A 173 -17.44 3.60 -6.17
C ILE A 173 -17.12 4.98 -5.56
N LEU A 174 -15.88 5.20 -5.11
CA LEU A 174 -15.44 6.48 -4.54
C LEU A 174 -15.48 7.64 -5.55
N HIS A 175 -15.47 7.34 -6.85
CA HIS A 175 -15.51 8.33 -7.94
C HIS A 175 -16.86 8.36 -8.67
N PHE A 176 -17.93 7.93 -8.01
CA PHE A 176 -19.26 8.19 -8.52
C PHE A 176 -19.56 9.69 -8.64
N HIS A 177 -20.60 10.01 -9.38
CA HIS A 177 -21.00 11.39 -9.67
C HIS A 177 -21.46 12.19 -8.44
N SER A 178 -21.86 11.54 -7.35
CA SER A 178 -22.29 12.23 -6.12
C SER A 178 -22.07 11.39 -4.85
N MET A 179 -21.92 12.04 -3.70
CA MET A 179 -21.73 11.36 -2.41
C MET A 179 -22.84 10.38 -1.99
N PRO A 180 -24.14 10.60 -2.26
CA PRO A 180 -25.22 9.70 -1.82
C PRO A 180 -25.10 8.27 -2.33
N VAL A 181 -24.43 8.08 -3.46
CA VAL A 181 -24.23 6.76 -4.07
C VAL A 181 -22.92 6.10 -3.63
N VAL A 182 -22.09 6.74 -2.81
CA VAL A 182 -20.82 6.17 -2.33
C VAL A 182 -21.08 5.22 -1.15
N ASN A 183 -21.71 4.10 -1.50
CA ASN A 183 -22.10 3.01 -0.63
C ASN A 183 -21.88 1.67 -1.35
N GLY A 184 -21.83 0.57 -0.61
CA GLY A 184 -21.66 -0.73 -1.23
C GLY A 184 -21.99 -1.88 -0.29
N ILE A 185 -22.13 -3.07 -0.89
CA ILE A 185 -22.37 -4.33 -0.18
C ILE A 185 -21.31 -5.34 -0.62
N THR A 186 -20.51 -5.83 0.33
CA THR A 186 -19.63 -6.99 0.20
C THR A 186 -20.39 -8.27 0.57
N TRP A 187 -19.70 -9.41 0.52
CA TRP A 187 -20.30 -10.68 0.91
C TRP A 187 -20.66 -10.75 2.41
N ASP A 188 -19.97 -10.01 3.29
CA ASP A 188 -20.12 -10.05 4.75
C ASP A 188 -20.58 -8.73 5.38
N GLY A 189 -20.63 -7.65 4.60
CA GLY A 189 -20.89 -6.31 5.12
C GLY A 189 -21.56 -5.39 4.11
N ALA A 190 -22.22 -4.36 4.62
CA ALA A 190 -22.62 -3.19 3.85
C ALA A 190 -21.95 -1.95 4.42
N PHE A 191 -21.63 -0.97 3.58
CA PHE A 191 -21.03 0.29 4.00
C PHE A 191 -21.64 1.50 3.29
N SER A 192 -21.62 2.64 3.96
CA SER A 192 -21.92 3.96 3.39
C SER A 192 -20.91 4.98 3.90
N CYS A 193 -20.08 5.52 2.99
CA CYS A 193 -18.93 6.37 3.34
C CYS A 193 -19.33 7.75 3.88
N PHE A 194 -20.49 8.25 3.47
CA PHE A 194 -21.03 9.56 3.83
C PHE A 194 -22.39 9.46 4.53
N ALA A 195 -22.55 8.42 5.37
CA ALA A 195 -23.81 7.99 5.91
C ALA A 195 -24.64 9.10 6.57
N TYR A 196 -24.01 10.01 7.32
CA TYR A 196 -24.76 11.09 7.95
C TYR A 196 -25.30 12.09 6.92
N GLY A 197 -24.49 12.57 5.98
CA GLY A 197 -24.99 13.47 4.93
C GLY A 197 -26.09 12.80 4.10
N THR A 198 -25.84 11.56 3.67
CA THR A 198 -26.75 10.81 2.81
C THR A 198 -28.06 10.45 3.50
N TRP A 199 -28.01 9.83 4.68
CA TRP A 199 -29.20 9.25 5.32
C TRP A 199 -29.83 10.15 6.38
N ALA A 200 -29.14 11.20 6.85
CA ALA A 200 -29.69 12.16 7.84
C ALA A 200 -30.27 13.40 7.25
N LYS A 201 -29.64 13.85 6.17
CA LYS A 201 -29.93 15.14 5.58
C LYS A 201 -30.57 15.00 4.22
N ASP A 202 -30.55 13.81 3.62
CA ASP A 202 -30.83 13.64 2.19
C ASP A 202 -29.97 14.62 1.37
N GLU A 203 -28.71 14.82 1.79
CA GLU A 203 -27.80 15.78 1.19
C GLU A 203 -26.55 15.08 0.65
N GLY A 204 -25.94 15.66 -0.38
CA GLY A 204 -24.67 15.20 -0.88
C GLY A 204 -24.00 16.16 -1.82
N MET A 205 -22.70 15.97 -2.02
CA MET A 205 -21.93 16.76 -2.97
C MET A 205 -21.86 16.06 -4.32
N ILE A 206 -21.87 16.87 -5.38
CA ILE A 206 -21.55 16.44 -6.73
C ILE A 206 -20.03 16.29 -6.81
N LEU A 207 -19.56 15.09 -7.08
CA LEU A 207 -18.13 14.76 -7.15
C LEU A 207 -17.60 14.83 -8.60
N ASP A 208 -18.48 14.62 -9.58
CA ASP A 208 -18.20 14.84 -11.00
C ASP A 208 -19.27 15.76 -11.59
N ALA A 209 -18.87 16.99 -11.91
CA ALA A 209 -19.75 18.06 -12.39
C ALA A 209 -20.14 17.94 -13.88
N LYS A 210 -19.69 16.90 -14.59
CA LYS A 210 -20.18 16.63 -15.95
C LYS A 210 -21.70 16.47 -15.91
N THR A 211 -22.38 16.87 -17.00
CA THR A 211 -23.84 16.72 -17.15
C THR A 211 -24.21 15.24 -17.08
N ASN A 212 -24.49 14.78 -15.87
CA ASN A 212 -24.79 13.40 -15.57
C ASN A 212 -26.30 13.27 -15.32
N PRO A 213 -27.06 12.57 -16.19
CA PRO A 213 -28.49 12.34 -16.00
C PRO A 213 -28.84 11.72 -14.64
N ALA A 214 -27.91 10.98 -14.03
CA ALA A 214 -28.09 10.41 -12.70
C ALA A 214 -28.32 11.49 -11.63
N LEU A 215 -27.76 12.70 -11.77
CA LEU A 215 -27.99 13.80 -10.82
C LEU A 215 -29.47 14.19 -10.77
N ALA A 216 -30.15 14.24 -11.92
CA ALA A 216 -31.59 14.51 -11.97
C ALA A 216 -32.39 13.38 -11.31
N LYS A 217 -32.00 12.11 -11.55
CA LYS A 217 -32.59 10.93 -10.89
C LYS A 217 -32.50 11.04 -9.37
N TYR A 218 -31.34 11.36 -8.80
CA TYR A 218 -31.18 11.45 -7.34
C TYR A 218 -31.86 12.68 -6.74
N ARG A 219 -31.92 13.81 -7.45
CA ARG A 219 -32.76 14.96 -7.03
C ARG A 219 -34.24 14.60 -6.97
N ALA A 220 -34.74 13.87 -7.97
CA ALA A 220 -36.12 13.40 -7.99
C ALA A 220 -36.44 12.41 -6.83
N ARG A 221 -35.42 11.73 -6.31
CA ARG A 221 -35.50 10.86 -5.11
C ARG A 221 -35.38 11.63 -3.78
N GLY A 222 -35.41 12.96 -3.83
CA GLY A 222 -35.43 13.84 -2.66
C GLY A 222 -34.05 14.34 -2.21
N PHE A 223 -32.97 14.01 -2.91
CA PHE A 223 -31.64 14.47 -2.50
C PHE A 223 -31.36 15.92 -2.89
N THR A 224 -30.90 16.71 -1.92
CA THR A 224 -30.30 18.01 -2.18
C THR A 224 -28.82 17.81 -2.55
N LEU A 225 -28.54 17.95 -3.86
CA LEU A 225 -27.18 17.80 -4.40
C LEU A 225 -26.53 19.15 -4.62
N TYR A 226 -25.50 19.43 -3.82
CA TYR A 226 -24.72 20.64 -3.90
C TYR A 226 -23.61 20.50 -4.94
N ASP A 227 -23.41 21.53 -5.75
CA ASP A 227 -22.20 21.65 -6.56
C ASP A 227 -20.98 21.55 -5.64
N ALA A 228 -19.89 20.94 -6.11
CA ALA A 228 -18.64 20.88 -5.36
C ALA A 228 -18.25 22.26 -4.80
N ARG A 229 -18.58 23.35 -5.50
CA ARG A 229 -18.28 24.75 -5.13
C ARG A 229 -19.39 25.36 -4.25
N VAL A 230 -19.48 24.99 -2.98
CA VAL A 230 -20.45 25.60 -2.06
C VAL A 230 -19.86 26.78 -1.29
N SER A 231 -20.69 27.79 -0.99
CA SER A 231 -20.36 28.95 -0.15
C SER A 231 -19.85 28.52 1.23
N LEU A 232 -18.76 29.14 1.70
CA LEU A 232 -18.13 28.95 3.03
C LEU A 232 -19.09 29.17 4.22
N SER A 233 -20.25 29.79 3.98
CA SER A 233 -21.27 30.03 5.01
C SER A 233 -22.06 28.78 5.41
N HIS A 234 -22.03 27.70 4.62
CA HIS A 234 -22.54 26.39 5.06
C HIS A 234 -21.43 25.62 5.76
N THR A 235 -21.50 25.53 7.09
CA THR A 235 -20.62 24.69 7.89
C THR A 235 -21.00 23.21 7.70
N PHE A 236 -20.58 22.60 6.59
CA PHE A 236 -20.66 21.15 6.37
C PHE A 236 -19.69 20.34 7.26
N ASN A 237 -18.91 21.04 8.09
CA ASN A 237 -17.81 20.49 8.91
C ASN A 237 -18.22 19.33 9.80
N ASP A 238 -19.51 19.18 10.13
CA ASP A 238 -19.93 18.14 11.07
C ASP A 238 -20.13 16.76 10.41
N TYR A 239 -20.37 16.68 9.10
CA TYR A 239 -20.70 15.41 8.45
C TYR A 239 -20.04 15.10 7.10
N TRP A 240 -19.34 16.06 6.50
CA TRP A 240 -18.42 15.79 5.38
C TRP A 240 -16.97 16.06 5.78
N ARG A 241 -16.58 15.43 6.90
CA ARG A 241 -15.26 15.59 7.49
C ARG A 241 -14.15 15.45 6.44
N THR A 242 -13.38 16.51 6.28
CA THR A 242 -12.16 16.53 5.44
C THR A 242 -11.02 15.79 6.14
N GLY A 243 -10.02 15.37 5.36
CA GLY A 243 -8.89 14.59 5.81
C GLY A 243 -8.98 13.11 5.42
N GLN A 244 -8.17 12.29 6.09
CA GLN A 244 -8.11 10.86 5.83
C GLN A 244 -9.32 10.14 6.45
N ARG A 245 -9.93 9.28 5.64
CA ARG A 245 -11.09 8.45 5.93
C ARG A 245 -10.78 7.01 5.56
N TRP A 246 -11.52 6.06 6.09
CA TRP A 246 -11.44 4.65 5.69
C TRP A 246 -12.77 3.95 5.92
N ILE A 247 -12.99 2.83 5.21
CA ILE A 247 -14.18 2.01 5.42
C ILE A 247 -14.17 1.48 6.85
N GLY A 248 -15.22 1.83 7.61
CA GLY A 248 -15.37 1.48 9.01
C GLY A 248 -14.92 2.55 10.00
N ASP A 249 -14.48 3.74 9.55
CA ASP A 249 -14.26 4.85 10.45
C ASP A 249 -15.56 5.36 11.10
N ARG A 250 -15.44 6.29 12.06
CA ARG A 250 -16.58 6.80 12.85
C ARG A 250 -17.68 7.49 12.03
N ASP A 251 -17.34 7.90 10.81
CA ASP A 251 -18.21 8.68 9.92
C ASP A 251 -18.77 7.77 8.79
N THR A 252 -18.34 6.49 8.75
CA THR A 252 -18.87 5.43 7.90
C THR A 252 -19.93 4.62 8.66
N TRP A 253 -21.06 4.36 8.03
CA TRP A 253 -22.00 3.37 8.55
C TRP A 253 -21.65 2.01 7.97
N THR A 254 -21.36 1.04 8.84
CA THR A 254 -21.15 -0.35 8.46
C THR A 254 -22.23 -1.23 9.08
N ILE A 255 -22.72 -2.20 8.31
CA ILE A 255 -23.72 -3.19 8.73
C ILE A 255 -23.10 -4.56 8.48
N LYS A 256 -22.99 -5.40 9.52
CA LYS A 256 -22.61 -6.80 9.32
C LYS A 256 -23.78 -7.55 8.70
N LEU A 257 -23.53 -8.38 7.71
CA LEU A 257 -24.56 -9.17 7.03
C LEU A 257 -24.58 -10.60 7.57
N ASP A 258 -25.71 -11.27 7.39
CA ASP A 258 -25.81 -12.70 7.67
C ASP A 258 -24.96 -13.49 6.67
N THR A 259 -24.00 -14.26 7.17
CA THR A 259 -23.12 -15.12 6.38
C THR A 259 -23.47 -16.60 6.52
N THR A 260 -24.65 -16.92 7.06
CA THR A 260 -25.13 -18.30 7.17
C THR A 260 -25.17 -18.97 5.80
N GLY A 261 -24.53 -20.13 5.69
CA GLY A 261 -24.42 -20.86 4.42
C GLY A 261 -23.28 -20.42 3.51
N LEU A 262 -22.51 -19.39 3.88
CA LEU A 262 -21.32 -18.96 3.14
C LEU A 262 -20.04 -19.55 3.74
N ILE A 263 -19.08 -19.88 2.88
CA ILE A 263 -17.72 -20.23 3.27
C ILE A 263 -16.90 -18.95 3.20
N ALA A 264 -16.40 -18.50 4.36
CA ALA A 264 -15.54 -17.33 4.41
C ALA A 264 -14.32 -17.54 3.48
N PRO A 265 -14.00 -16.59 2.60
CA PRO A 265 -12.84 -16.71 1.74
C PRO A 265 -11.58 -16.78 2.60
N ALA A 266 -10.56 -17.53 2.13
CA ALA A 266 -9.26 -17.64 2.79
C ALA A 266 -8.58 -16.27 3.04
N ILE A 267 -9.06 -15.26 2.33
CA ILE A 267 -8.55 -13.92 2.27
C ILE A 267 -9.62 -13.05 2.90
N ALA A 268 -9.29 -12.43 4.04
CA ALA A 268 -10.16 -11.46 4.70
C ALA A 268 -10.63 -10.35 3.73
N ASP A 269 -11.81 -9.78 4.00
CA ASP A 269 -12.47 -8.80 3.15
C ASP A 269 -11.50 -7.73 2.62
N ARG A 270 -11.36 -7.69 1.29
CA ARG A 270 -10.43 -6.83 0.55
C ARG A 270 -10.71 -5.34 0.75
N LEU A 271 -11.89 -4.97 1.26
CA LEU A 271 -12.26 -3.57 1.49
C LEU A 271 -11.91 -3.07 2.89
N THR A 272 -11.74 -3.96 3.86
CA THR A 272 -11.46 -3.58 5.24
C THR A 272 -10.15 -2.78 5.31
N ASN A 273 -10.18 -1.62 5.96
CA ASN A 273 -9.06 -0.66 6.04
C ASN A 273 -8.66 0.03 4.73
N THR A 274 -9.46 -0.05 3.66
CA THR A 274 -9.24 0.82 2.50
C THR A 274 -9.44 2.27 2.88
N SER A 275 -8.45 3.12 2.55
CA SER A 275 -8.45 4.53 2.94
C SER A 275 -8.59 5.48 1.74
N PHE A 276 -9.26 6.59 1.97
CA PHE A 276 -9.45 7.68 1.02
C PHE A 276 -9.30 9.02 1.73
N ARG A 277 -9.18 10.10 0.97
CA ARG A 277 -9.17 11.48 1.47
C ARG A 277 -10.41 12.20 1.00
N VAL A 278 -10.97 13.00 1.88
CA VAL A 278 -11.87 14.07 1.49
C VAL A 278 -11.08 15.37 1.58
N VAL A 279 -10.86 16.04 0.46
CA VAL A 279 -10.11 17.30 0.40
C VAL A 279 -11.09 18.44 0.16
N GLY A 280 -11.08 19.43 1.03
CA GLY A 280 -11.69 20.72 0.77
C GLY A 280 -10.64 21.65 0.18
N VAL A 281 -10.76 22.00 -1.10
CA VAL A 281 -9.89 22.96 -1.78
C VAL A 281 -10.55 24.34 -1.71
N PRO A 282 -9.94 25.34 -1.05
CA PRO A 282 -10.46 26.70 -1.10
C PRO A 282 -10.36 27.23 -2.54
N VAL A 283 -11.46 27.74 -3.08
CA VAL A 283 -11.50 28.35 -4.43
C VAL A 283 -11.73 29.84 -4.28
N LEU A 284 -10.86 30.64 -4.92
CA LEU A 284 -11.02 32.08 -5.02
C LEU A 284 -12.13 32.36 -6.04
N SER A 285 -13.22 32.99 -5.59
CA SER A 285 -14.15 33.64 -6.52
C SER A 285 -13.50 34.96 -6.98
N GLY A 286 -13.67 35.36 -8.25
CA GLY A 286 -12.95 36.47 -8.92
C GLY A 286 -13.14 37.89 -8.36
N THR A 287 -13.39 38.04 -7.06
CA THR A 287 -13.47 39.28 -6.29
C THR A 287 -12.51 39.26 -5.08
N ASP A 288 -11.40 38.52 -5.14
CA ASP A 288 -10.38 38.36 -4.09
C ASP A 288 -10.88 37.93 -2.70
N CYS A 289 -12.15 37.55 -2.59
CA CYS A 289 -12.73 37.02 -1.36
C CYS A 289 -12.81 35.48 -1.46
N LEU A 290 -12.13 34.79 -0.55
CA LEU A 290 -12.36 33.37 -0.24
C LEU A 290 -13.84 33.20 0.06
N LYS A 291 -14.58 32.54 -0.85
CA LYS A 291 -16.03 32.34 -0.68
C LYS A 291 -16.49 30.92 -0.88
N THR A 292 -15.71 30.03 -1.50
CA THR A 292 -16.15 28.65 -1.76
C THR A 292 -15.09 27.61 -1.42
N THR A 293 -15.54 26.43 -0.98
CA THR A 293 -14.70 25.24 -0.84
C THR A 293 -15.18 24.21 -1.86
N GLU A 294 -14.28 23.78 -2.74
CA GLU A 294 -14.48 22.65 -3.63
C GLU A 294 -14.11 21.36 -2.92
N TYR A 295 -15.06 20.46 -2.71
CA TYR A 295 -14.76 19.16 -2.11
C TYR A 295 -14.43 18.13 -3.18
N ARG A 296 -13.35 17.38 -2.95
CA ARG A 296 -12.91 16.27 -3.80
C ARG A 296 -12.70 15.04 -2.95
N VAL A 297 -13.03 13.88 -3.50
CA VAL A 297 -12.65 12.59 -2.93
C VAL A 297 -11.38 12.15 -3.65
N GLU A 298 -10.25 12.17 -2.95
CA GLU A 298 -8.99 11.66 -3.47
C GLU A 298 -8.77 10.25 -2.93
N THR A 299 -8.41 9.32 -3.79
CA THR A 299 -8.01 8.00 -3.33
C THR A 299 -6.55 8.04 -2.88
N ILE A 300 -6.28 7.71 -1.61
CA ILE A 300 -4.91 7.79 -1.04
C ILE A 300 -4.20 6.45 -1.16
N CYS A 301 -4.82 5.36 -0.67
CA CYS A 301 -4.21 4.03 -0.60
C CYS A 301 -5.28 2.93 -0.54
N PHE A 302 -5.19 1.98 -1.47
CA PHE A 302 -5.73 0.63 -1.27
C PHE A 302 -4.63 -0.21 -0.65
N THR A 303 -4.77 -0.57 0.62
CA THR A 303 -4.02 -1.68 1.22
C THR A 303 -4.89 -2.92 1.07
N ASN A 304 -4.60 -3.75 0.08
CA ASN A 304 -5.20 -5.07 -0.03
C ASN A 304 -4.50 -5.99 0.99
N ALA A 305 -5.26 -6.71 1.80
CA ALA A 305 -4.71 -7.63 2.80
C ALA A 305 -3.85 -8.78 2.20
N LEU A 306 -3.95 -9.04 0.89
CA LEU A 306 -3.11 -9.99 0.14
C LEU A 306 -1.97 -9.37 -0.64
N LEU A 307 -2.10 -8.09 -0.96
CA LEU A 307 -1.06 -7.42 -1.72
C LEU A 307 -0.34 -6.51 -0.75
N SER A 308 0.90 -6.88 -0.48
CA SER A 308 1.99 -5.94 -0.24
C SER A 308 2.20 -5.00 -1.45
N MET A 309 1.14 -4.32 -1.91
CA MET A 309 1.16 -3.30 -2.96
C MET A 309 0.45 -2.05 -2.47
N PRO A 310 1.15 -0.91 -2.43
CA PRO A 310 0.57 0.40 -2.65
C PRO A 310 1.01 0.90 -4.03
N CYS A 311 0.08 1.09 -4.96
CA CYS A 311 0.41 1.81 -6.20
C CYS A 311 -0.70 2.78 -6.60
N THR A 312 -0.47 4.07 -6.34
CA THR A 312 -0.72 5.12 -7.34
C THR A 312 0.54 5.97 -7.47
N VAL A 313 1.40 5.61 -8.42
CA VAL A 313 2.63 6.33 -8.83
C VAL A 313 2.31 7.79 -9.21
N SER A 314 1.09 8.07 -9.71
CA SER A 314 0.69 9.42 -10.14
C SER A 314 0.53 10.44 -9.00
N LEU A 315 0.08 10.02 -7.82
CA LEU A 315 -0.13 10.92 -6.67
C LEU A 315 1.19 11.34 -6.03
N LYS A 316 2.22 10.49 -6.11
CA LYS A 316 3.55 10.75 -5.55
C LYS A 316 4.34 11.75 -6.38
N LEU A 317 4.27 11.65 -7.72
CA LEU A 317 4.85 12.63 -8.63
C LEU A 317 4.23 14.03 -8.42
N TYR A 318 2.92 14.08 -8.18
CA TYR A 318 2.19 15.32 -7.91
C TYR A 318 2.58 15.95 -6.56
N ARG A 319 2.70 15.15 -5.49
CA ARG A 319 3.14 15.63 -4.17
C ARG A 319 4.60 16.09 -4.15
N PHE A 320 5.47 15.48 -4.94
CA PHE A 320 6.85 15.93 -5.10
C PHE A 320 6.91 17.28 -5.81
N ALA A 321 6.19 17.43 -6.94
CA ALA A 321 6.10 18.71 -7.65
C ALA A 321 5.56 19.82 -6.73
N ASP A 322 4.50 19.53 -5.96
CA ASP A 322 3.92 20.47 -5.01
C ASP A 322 4.86 20.81 -3.84
N ALA A 323 5.63 19.85 -3.32
CA ALA A 323 6.63 20.08 -2.29
C ALA A 323 7.80 20.96 -2.79
N VAL A 324 8.28 20.72 -4.01
CA VAL A 324 9.33 21.53 -4.65
C VAL A 324 8.84 22.96 -4.88
N ILE A 325 7.63 23.12 -5.45
CA ILE A 325 7.00 24.43 -5.66
C ILE A 325 6.85 25.19 -4.34
N ASN A 326 6.38 24.53 -3.28
CA ASN A 326 6.22 25.16 -1.97
C ASN A 326 7.56 25.49 -1.29
N CYS A 327 8.61 24.69 -1.51
CA CYS A 327 9.94 24.98 -0.97
C CYS A 327 10.56 26.21 -1.66
N VAL A 328 10.48 26.29 -2.99
CA VAL A 328 10.90 27.45 -3.79
C VAL A 328 10.12 28.70 -3.38
N ARG A 329 8.79 28.58 -3.25
CA ARG A 329 7.92 29.67 -2.82
C ARG A 329 8.30 30.20 -1.43
N ARG A 330 8.58 29.33 -0.45
CA ARG A 330 8.95 29.75 0.92
C ARG A 330 10.30 30.46 0.97
N ARG A 331 11.30 29.97 0.22
CA ARG A 331 12.65 30.55 0.17
C ARG A 331 12.68 31.90 -0.57
N TRP A 332 11.69 32.16 -1.44
CA TRP A 332 11.55 33.40 -2.18
C TRP A 332 10.65 34.44 -1.49
N VAL A 333 9.61 34.02 -0.76
CA VAL A 333 8.84 34.93 0.11
C VAL A 333 9.75 35.59 1.16
N SER A 334 10.80 34.89 1.61
CA SER A 334 11.82 35.47 2.49
C SER A 334 12.76 36.49 1.83
N SER A 335 12.75 36.66 0.49
CA SER A 335 13.61 37.65 -0.21
C SER A 335 12.90 38.97 -0.53
N GLY A 336 11.59 39.09 -0.27
CA GLY A 336 10.86 40.37 -0.35
C GLY A 336 10.55 40.90 -1.76
N LEU A 337 10.77 40.11 -2.81
CA LEU A 337 10.49 40.51 -4.20
C LEU A 337 9.13 39.98 -4.69
N PRO A 338 8.35 40.76 -5.47
CA PRO A 338 7.11 40.28 -6.08
C PRO A 338 7.41 39.16 -7.10
N PHE A 339 6.61 38.10 -7.08
CA PHE A 339 6.83 36.90 -7.89
C PHE A 339 5.55 36.50 -8.64
N SER A 340 5.67 36.29 -9.94
CA SER A 340 4.67 35.62 -10.77
C SER A 340 5.41 34.55 -11.60
N ALA A 341 5.33 33.29 -11.18
CA ALA A 341 5.79 32.17 -12.02
C ALA A 341 4.63 31.52 -12.75
N ARG A 342 4.86 31.27 -14.03
CA ARG A 342 4.09 30.34 -14.84
C ARG A 342 4.98 29.12 -15.07
N VAL A 343 4.67 28.00 -14.42
CA VAL A 343 5.40 26.74 -14.65
C VAL A 343 4.85 26.11 -15.92
N SER A 344 5.57 26.24 -17.03
CA SER A 344 5.37 25.39 -18.20
C SER A 344 6.29 24.18 -18.09
N ILE A 345 5.71 22.97 -17.99
CA ILE A 345 6.48 21.72 -18.03
C ILE A 345 6.93 21.53 -19.48
N GLY A 346 8.16 21.96 -19.79
CA GLY A 346 8.78 21.74 -21.10
C GLY A 346 9.21 20.28 -21.26
N THR A 347 8.99 19.70 -22.43
CA THR A 347 9.38 18.33 -22.82
C THR A 347 10.88 18.22 -23.14
N GLY A 348 11.75 18.90 -22.38
CA GLY A 348 13.19 18.91 -22.61
C GLY A 348 13.88 17.60 -22.23
N ALA A 349 14.97 17.27 -22.93
CA ALA A 349 15.72 16.02 -22.77
C ALA A 349 16.18 15.72 -21.33
N GLY A 350 16.54 16.75 -20.55
CA GLY A 350 16.97 16.59 -19.15
C GLY A 350 15.86 16.15 -18.19
N PHE A 351 14.61 16.60 -18.39
CA PHE A 351 13.47 16.11 -17.61
C PHE A 351 13.16 14.65 -17.98
N VAL A 352 13.27 14.31 -19.25
CA VAL A 352 13.10 12.93 -19.74
C VAL A 352 14.18 12.01 -19.16
N GLU A 353 15.43 12.45 -19.05
CA GLU A 353 16.51 11.67 -18.43
C GLU A 353 16.35 11.52 -16.91
N LEU A 354 15.94 12.57 -16.20
CA LEU A 354 15.63 12.49 -14.77
C LEU A 354 14.47 11.53 -14.51
N VAL A 355 13.38 11.67 -15.26
CA VAL A 355 12.22 10.74 -15.19
C VAL A 355 12.63 9.32 -15.57
N ARG A 356 13.47 9.11 -16.59
CA ARG A 356 14.00 7.78 -16.95
C ARG A 356 14.92 7.17 -15.90
N SER A 357 15.69 7.99 -15.18
CA SER A 357 16.56 7.51 -14.10
C SER A 357 15.73 7.11 -12.88
N TRP A 358 14.68 7.88 -12.56
CA TRP A 358 13.72 7.53 -11.53
C TRP A 358 12.81 6.34 -11.91
N ASP A 359 12.39 6.22 -13.16
CA ASP A 359 11.61 5.09 -13.66
C ASP A 359 12.44 3.80 -13.67
N ARG A 360 13.73 3.90 -14.01
CA ARG A 360 14.69 2.80 -13.84
C ARG A 360 14.86 2.43 -12.37
N LEU A 361 15.02 3.41 -11.49
CA LEU A 361 15.17 3.18 -10.06
C LEU A 361 13.92 2.53 -9.45
N LEU A 362 12.72 3.02 -9.78
CA LEU A 362 11.45 2.43 -9.33
C LEU A 362 11.22 1.04 -9.92
N SER A 363 11.63 0.81 -11.17
CA SER A 363 11.57 -0.51 -11.81
C SER A 363 12.55 -1.49 -11.16
N LEU A 364 13.76 -1.04 -10.80
CA LEU A 364 14.74 -1.83 -10.08
C LEU A 364 14.28 -2.12 -8.65
N PHE A 365 13.77 -1.11 -7.93
CA PHE A 365 13.16 -1.30 -6.61
C PHE A 365 12.04 -2.32 -6.66
N TRP A 366 11.20 -2.25 -7.69
CA TRP A 366 10.11 -3.18 -7.88
C TRP A 366 10.58 -4.60 -8.21
N GLN A 367 11.62 -4.73 -9.04
CA GLN A 367 12.20 -6.01 -9.39
C GLN A 367 12.89 -6.65 -8.18
N LEU A 368 13.72 -5.90 -7.46
CA LEU A 368 14.32 -6.33 -6.20
C LEU A 368 13.26 -6.74 -5.19
N TYR A 369 12.21 -5.92 -5.02
CA TYR A 369 11.09 -6.24 -4.14
C TYR A 369 10.40 -7.55 -4.52
N LYS A 370 10.13 -7.78 -5.81
CA LYS A 370 9.57 -9.05 -6.29
C LYS A 370 10.49 -10.22 -6.02
N ASP A 371 11.78 -10.07 -6.28
CA ASP A 371 12.78 -11.11 -6.07
C ASP A 371 12.91 -11.45 -4.58
N PHE A 372 12.75 -10.45 -3.71
CA PHE A 372 12.69 -10.62 -2.26
C PHE A 372 11.43 -11.33 -1.77
N VAL A 373 10.25 -10.92 -2.24
CA VAL A 373 8.98 -11.55 -1.87
C VAL A 373 8.92 -12.99 -2.38
N ALA A 374 9.37 -13.24 -3.61
CA ALA A 374 9.43 -14.58 -4.19
C ALA A 374 10.42 -15.51 -3.48
N ALA A 375 11.41 -14.93 -2.79
CA ALA A 375 12.42 -15.67 -2.05
C ALA A 375 12.20 -15.66 -0.54
N PHE A 376 11.09 -15.11 -0.06
CA PHE A 376 10.73 -15.10 1.36
C PHE A 376 10.74 -16.51 1.92
N TRP A 377 11.23 -16.65 3.15
CA TRP A 377 11.38 -17.93 3.84
C TRP A 377 11.16 -17.73 5.34
N THR A 378 10.75 -18.80 6.02
CA THR A 378 10.62 -18.82 7.48
C THR A 378 11.65 -19.76 8.09
N ILE A 379 11.98 -19.54 9.36
CA ILE A 379 12.96 -20.39 10.06
C ILE A 379 12.45 -21.83 10.17
N GLU A 380 11.13 -21.98 10.36
CA GLU A 380 10.43 -23.24 10.47
C GLU A 380 10.54 -24.10 9.19
N GLU A 381 10.67 -23.47 8.02
CA GLU A 381 10.87 -24.18 6.74
C GLU A 381 12.28 -24.74 6.57
N LEU A 382 13.29 -24.14 7.22
CA LEU A 382 14.71 -24.49 7.02
C LEU A 382 15.29 -25.36 8.13
N LEU A 383 14.89 -25.11 9.38
CA LEU A 383 15.40 -25.81 10.56
C LEU A 383 14.42 -26.89 11.04
N GLY A 384 13.97 -27.78 10.15
CA GLY A 384 13.06 -28.88 10.50
C GLY A 384 13.46 -29.56 11.84
N VAL A 385 12.47 -30.03 12.61
CA VAL A 385 12.52 -30.39 14.05
C VAL A 385 13.52 -31.52 14.44
N ALA A 386 14.47 -31.90 13.60
CA ALA A 386 15.36 -33.04 13.83
C ALA A 386 16.86 -32.65 13.83
N ASP A 387 17.48 -32.94 14.98
CA ASP A 387 18.89 -33.24 15.26
C ASP A 387 19.99 -32.21 14.93
N VAL A 388 20.32 -31.40 15.94
CA VAL A 388 21.59 -30.63 16.06
C VAL A 388 22.52 -31.26 17.11
N ASN A 389 22.33 -32.54 17.44
CA ASN A 389 22.99 -33.18 18.58
C ASN A 389 24.44 -33.66 18.33
N ASP A 390 24.96 -33.59 17.09
CA ASP A 390 26.33 -33.98 16.75
C ASP A 390 27.00 -32.87 15.94
N VAL A 391 27.68 -31.92 16.62
CA VAL A 391 28.40 -30.85 15.90
C VAL A 391 29.71 -30.46 16.57
N ASP A 392 30.82 -30.60 15.83
CA ASP A 392 32.19 -30.23 16.21
C ASP A 392 32.53 -28.74 15.95
N LEU A 393 33.77 -28.35 16.30
CA LEU A 393 34.38 -27.00 16.30
C LEU A 393 33.95 -25.98 15.21
N PRO A 394 33.64 -26.32 13.94
CA PRO A 394 33.17 -25.35 12.94
C PRO A 394 31.94 -24.53 13.36
N LEU A 395 31.14 -25.04 14.31
CA LEU A 395 29.94 -24.36 14.78
C LEU A 395 30.24 -23.14 15.65
N VAL A 396 31.37 -23.07 16.38
CA VAL A 396 31.72 -21.89 17.20
C VAL A 396 32.03 -20.69 16.31
N ALA A 397 32.77 -20.92 15.21
CA ALA A 397 33.02 -19.92 14.18
C ALA A 397 31.72 -19.44 13.52
N ALA A 398 30.82 -20.38 13.21
CA ALA A 398 29.51 -20.09 12.63
C ALA A 398 28.59 -19.32 13.60
N VAL A 399 28.58 -19.70 14.88
CA VAL A 399 27.86 -19.02 15.98
C VAL A 399 28.39 -17.60 16.16
N ASN A 400 29.70 -17.40 16.10
CA ASN A 400 30.29 -16.07 16.20
C ASN A 400 29.99 -15.22 14.96
N LEU A 401 29.99 -15.80 13.75
CA LEU A 401 29.55 -15.13 12.53
C LEU A 401 28.06 -14.75 12.59
N LEU A 402 27.22 -15.63 13.11
CA LEU A 402 25.79 -15.37 13.28
C LEU A 402 25.52 -14.33 14.36
N LYS A 403 26.28 -14.34 15.47
CA LYS A 403 26.29 -13.24 16.47
C LYS A 403 26.75 -11.92 15.83
N LEU A 404 27.71 -11.97 14.92
CA LEU A 404 28.20 -10.81 14.18
C LEU A 404 27.09 -10.22 13.30
N VAL A 405 26.52 -11.03 12.41
CA VAL A 405 25.39 -10.68 11.54
C VAL A 405 24.18 -10.24 12.36
N SER A 406 23.99 -10.81 13.55
CA SER A 406 22.94 -10.41 14.48
C SER A 406 23.18 -9.03 15.10
N SER A 407 24.40 -8.77 15.55
CA SER A 407 24.72 -7.47 16.15
C SER A 407 24.63 -6.32 15.13
N THR A 408 24.94 -6.56 13.85
CA THR A 408 24.76 -5.58 12.77
C THR A 408 23.29 -5.28 12.49
N GLY A 409 22.42 -6.30 12.44
CA GLY A 409 20.97 -6.11 12.29
C GLY A 409 20.31 -5.34 13.43
N SER A 410 20.82 -5.48 14.67
CA SER A 410 20.31 -4.71 15.83
C SER A 410 20.68 -3.22 15.79
N LEU A 411 21.87 -2.88 15.26
CA LEU A 411 22.28 -1.48 15.03
C LEU A 411 21.53 -0.82 13.86
N GLN A 412 20.94 -1.63 12.98
CA GLN A 412 20.24 -1.21 11.75
C GLN A 412 18.74 -0.99 11.95
N THR A 413 18.11 -1.75 12.85
CA THR A 413 16.66 -1.62 13.15
C THR A 413 16.29 -0.29 13.81
N ASP A 414 17.26 0.42 14.39
CA ASP A 414 17.08 1.76 14.98
C ASP A 414 17.39 2.93 14.00
N SER A 415 17.53 2.70 12.70
CA SER A 415 18.29 3.63 11.86
C SER A 415 17.66 5.02 11.56
N VAL A 416 18.56 5.99 11.69
CA VAL A 416 18.63 7.35 11.09
C VAL A 416 18.30 7.39 9.59
N ILE A 417 18.36 6.26 8.87
CA ILE A 417 18.13 6.19 7.42
C ILE A 417 16.64 6.35 7.08
N ALA A 418 15.74 5.80 7.89
CA ALA A 418 14.29 5.96 7.72
C ALA A 418 13.84 7.42 7.91
N ASP A 419 14.59 8.19 8.70
CA ASP A 419 14.37 9.61 8.95
C ASP A 419 14.98 10.51 7.86
N CYS A 420 16.09 10.09 7.24
CA CYS A 420 16.73 10.83 6.16
C CYS A 420 16.07 10.65 4.79
N CYS A 421 15.28 9.60 4.58
CA CYS A 421 14.67 9.30 3.28
C CYS A 421 13.14 9.48 3.28
N ALA A 422 12.63 10.51 2.59
CA ALA A 422 11.19 10.78 2.50
C ALA A 422 10.43 9.86 1.52
N ALA A 423 11.15 9.08 0.70
CA ALA A 423 10.55 8.21 -0.30
C ALA A 423 9.89 6.98 0.35
N ALA A 424 8.57 6.85 0.16
CA ALA A 424 7.79 5.77 0.77
C ALA A 424 8.21 4.37 0.30
N GLU A 425 8.67 4.24 -0.95
CA GLU A 425 9.21 3.03 -1.55
C GLU A 425 10.46 2.56 -0.81
N TYR A 426 11.34 3.51 -0.48
CA TYR A 426 12.54 3.25 0.31
C TYR A 426 12.17 2.83 1.74
N LYS A 427 11.17 3.48 2.35
CA LYS A 427 10.65 3.08 3.68
C LYS A 427 10.01 1.69 3.66
N SER A 428 9.27 1.34 2.61
CA SER A 428 8.68 0.01 2.44
C SER A 428 9.76 -1.05 2.28
N PHE A 429 10.81 -0.76 1.49
CA PHE A 429 11.96 -1.65 1.38
C PHE A 429 12.69 -1.81 2.71
N LEU A 430 12.99 -0.71 3.42
CA LEU A 430 13.62 -0.76 4.75
C LEU A 430 12.76 -1.51 5.77
N GLY A 431 11.43 -1.37 5.70
CA GLY A 431 10.49 -2.12 6.55
C GLY A 431 10.51 -3.62 6.26
N PHE A 432 10.61 -4.00 4.98
CA PHE A 432 10.78 -5.39 4.56
C PHE A 432 12.15 -5.94 4.96
N GLN A 433 13.22 -5.20 4.69
CA GLN A 433 14.58 -5.53 5.12
C GLN A 433 14.64 -5.73 6.63
N SER A 434 14.07 -4.81 7.42
CA SER A 434 13.99 -4.95 8.88
C SER A 434 13.25 -6.21 9.32
N ALA A 435 12.25 -6.66 8.54
CA ALA A 435 11.56 -7.92 8.84
C ALA A 435 12.44 -9.14 8.51
N MET A 436 13.16 -9.12 7.40
CA MET A 436 14.11 -10.18 7.03
C MET A 436 15.28 -10.25 8.02
N GLU A 437 15.81 -9.11 8.46
CA GLU A 437 16.86 -9.05 9.48
C GLU A 437 16.38 -9.66 10.80
N ARG A 438 15.12 -9.43 11.21
CA ARG A 438 14.54 -10.11 12.39
C ARG A 438 14.46 -11.63 12.21
N ILE A 439 14.14 -12.11 11.01
CA ILE A 439 14.15 -13.55 10.70
C ILE A 439 15.58 -14.11 10.75
N HIS A 440 16.56 -13.38 10.20
CA HIS A 440 17.98 -13.77 10.29
C HIS A 440 18.44 -13.82 11.74
N LEU A 441 18.07 -12.81 12.55
CA LEU A 441 18.37 -12.71 13.98
C LEU A 441 17.79 -13.85 14.79
N GLU A 442 16.51 -14.13 14.59
CA GLU A 442 15.81 -15.19 15.31
C GLU A 442 16.35 -16.57 14.92
N GLY A 443 16.61 -16.80 13.63
CA GLY A 443 17.20 -18.05 13.15
C GLY A 443 18.62 -18.24 13.70
N ALA A 444 19.43 -17.18 13.67
CA ALA A 444 20.75 -17.16 14.28
C ALA A 444 20.68 -17.48 15.77
N ALA A 445 19.79 -16.81 16.51
CA ALA A 445 19.63 -17.02 17.94
C ALA A 445 19.19 -18.44 18.29
N ARG A 446 18.31 -19.06 17.49
CA ARG A 446 17.90 -20.47 17.67
C ARG A 446 19.05 -21.44 17.45
N VAL A 447 19.79 -21.28 16.34
CA VAL A 447 21.00 -22.09 16.07
C VAL A 447 22.03 -21.92 17.19
N VAL A 448 22.23 -20.68 17.65
CA VAL A 448 23.17 -20.37 18.75
C VAL A 448 22.68 -20.96 20.07
N ALA A 449 21.39 -20.88 20.40
CA ALA A 449 20.85 -21.43 21.64
C ALA A 449 21.01 -22.95 21.71
N GLU A 450 20.81 -23.63 20.58
CA GLU A 450 21.05 -25.06 20.43
C GLU A 450 22.55 -25.39 20.57
N ALA A 451 23.42 -24.64 19.88
CA ALA A 451 24.88 -24.83 19.92
C ALA A 451 25.53 -24.51 21.29
N VAL A 452 25.13 -23.42 21.94
CA VAL A 452 25.75 -22.89 23.17
C VAL A 452 25.38 -23.73 24.39
N SER A 453 24.30 -24.51 24.34
CA SER A 453 24.02 -25.52 25.37
C SER A 453 25.18 -26.52 25.52
N HIS A 454 26.04 -26.66 24.49
CA HIS A 454 27.20 -27.56 24.46
C HIS A 454 28.57 -26.84 24.58
N ALA A 455 28.67 -25.58 24.14
CA ALA A 455 29.93 -24.82 24.14
C ALA A 455 29.96 -23.76 25.25
N GLY A 456 30.69 -24.03 26.33
CA GLY A 456 30.79 -23.16 27.51
C GLY A 456 31.15 -21.70 27.20
N GLY A 457 30.17 -20.80 27.32
CA GLY A 457 30.33 -19.42 27.82
C GLY A 457 31.32 -18.47 27.14
N ALA A 458 31.67 -18.62 25.86
CA ALA A 458 32.57 -17.68 25.19
C ALA A 458 31.86 -16.36 24.79
N THR A 459 32.39 -15.22 25.25
CA THR A 459 32.01 -13.88 24.80
C THR A 459 32.73 -13.55 23.50
N GLY A 460 32.00 -13.37 22.41
CA GLY A 460 32.56 -12.99 21.10
C GLY A 460 33.13 -11.56 21.08
N PRO A 461 33.95 -11.21 20.08
CA PRO A 461 34.51 -9.86 19.93
C PRO A 461 33.43 -8.81 19.69
N ARG A 462 33.68 -7.58 20.16
CA ARG A 462 32.80 -6.42 19.94
C ARG A 462 33.08 -5.81 18.58
N LEU A 463 32.06 -5.72 17.72
CA LEU A 463 32.16 -5.02 16.43
C LEU A 463 32.44 -3.52 16.58
N PRO A 464 33.12 -2.90 15.60
CA PRO A 464 33.22 -1.45 15.50
C PRO A 464 31.85 -0.83 15.23
N THR A 465 31.57 0.26 15.92
CA THR A 465 30.43 1.16 15.71
C THR A 465 30.79 2.26 14.68
N PRO A 466 29.81 2.99 14.11
CA PRO A 466 30.11 4.15 13.27
C PRO A 466 31.04 5.16 13.96
N GLU A 467 30.88 5.33 15.27
CA GLU A 467 31.72 6.17 16.11
C GLU A 467 33.16 5.65 16.21
N ASP A 468 33.36 4.34 16.26
CA ASP A 468 34.70 3.72 16.28
C ASP A 468 35.47 3.97 14.97
N CYS A 469 34.78 4.31 13.88
CA CYS A 469 35.35 4.62 12.57
C CYS A 469 35.36 6.13 12.23
N ASP A 470 35.07 7.01 13.20
CA ASP A 470 34.94 8.47 13.04
C ASP A 470 33.96 8.89 11.92
N VAL A 471 32.91 8.10 11.73
CA VAL A 471 31.90 8.33 10.69
C VAL A 471 30.83 9.31 11.21
N LYS A 472 30.74 10.49 10.59
CA LYS A 472 29.78 11.55 10.96
C LYS A 472 28.75 11.78 9.85
N GLY A 473 27.54 12.17 10.25
CA GLY A 473 26.45 12.51 9.34
C GLY A 473 25.75 11.31 8.71
N ALA A 474 24.59 11.55 8.10
CA ALA A 474 23.73 10.49 7.55
C ALA A 474 24.39 9.75 6.37
N GLY A 475 25.06 10.47 5.46
CA GLY A 475 25.75 9.88 4.31
C GLY A 475 26.94 8.99 4.71
N GLY A 476 27.75 9.43 5.68
CA GLY A 476 28.82 8.61 6.23
C GLY A 476 28.29 7.34 6.90
N ARG A 477 27.23 7.46 7.71
CA ARG A 477 26.61 6.30 8.37
C ARG A 477 26.03 5.29 7.37
N LEU A 478 25.42 5.77 6.28
CA LEU A 478 24.92 4.91 5.20
C LEU A 478 26.08 4.12 4.55
N LEU A 479 27.19 4.78 4.22
CA LEU A 479 28.37 4.13 3.67
C LEU A 479 29.01 3.13 4.65
N PHE A 480 29.02 3.44 5.95
CA PHE A 480 29.50 2.51 6.96
C PHE A 480 28.67 1.22 6.99
N TYR A 481 27.34 1.33 7.02
CA TYR A 481 26.47 0.14 7.02
C TYR A 481 26.57 -0.64 5.71
N TYR A 482 26.69 0.06 4.59
CA TYR A 482 26.93 -0.56 3.29
C TYR A 482 28.25 -1.36 3.27
N ALA A 483 29.34 -0.78 3.78
CA ALA A 483 30.63 -1.44 3.91
C ALA A 483 30.56 -2.70 4.78
N VAL A 484 29.80 -2.64 5.87
CA VAL A 484 29.54 -3.80 6.75
C VAL A 484 28.76 -4.89 6.01
N TRP A 485 27.77 -4.55 5.17
CA TRP A 485 27.07 -5.54 4.34
C TRP A 485 27.97 -6.19 3.30
N CYS A 486 28.81 -5.41 2.62
CA CYS A 486 29.78 -5.95 1.66
C CYS A 486 30.75 -6.93 2.33
N ALA A 487 31.32 -6.55 3.48
CA ALA A 487 32.19 -7.43 4.27
C ALA A 487 31.46 -8.70 4.70
N SER A 488 30.21 -8.59 5.18
CA SER A 488 29.38 -9.73 5.57
C SER A 488 29.10 -10.68 4.40
N SER A 489 28.84 -10.14 3.20
CA SER A 489 28.62 -10.93 1.99
C SER A 489 29.87 -11.73 1.59
N VAL A 490 31.03 -11.07 1.54
CA VAL A 490 32.31 -11.72 1.18
C VAL A 490 32.67 -12.82 2.17
N VAL A 491 32.42 -12.59 3.45
CA VAL A 491 32.66 -13.60 4.48
C VAL A 491 31.72 -14.78 4.35
N LEU A 492 30.42 -14.57 4.10
CA LEU A 492 29.46 -15.65 3.88
C LEU A 492 29.81 -16.50 2.64
N GLU A 493 30.28 -15.88 1.55
CA GLU A 493 30.72 -16.58 0.35
C GLU A 493 32.01 -17.39 0.58
N THR A 494 33.00 -16.77 1.22
CA THR A 494 34.29 -17.43 1.49
C THR A 494 34.09 -18.60 2.45
N TRP A 495 33.21 -18.43 3.43
CA TRP A 495 32.85 -19.49 4.35
C TRP A 495 32.12 -20.63 3.62
N GLN A 496 31.11 -20.34 2.80
CA GLN A 496 30.43 -21.36 1.97
C GLN A 496 31.40 -22.18 1.10
N ALA A 497 32.45 -21.54 0.56
CA ALA A 497 33.45 -22.21 -0.26
C ALA A 497 34.43 -23.09 0.54
N GLY A 498 34.59 -22.83 1.85
CA GLY A 498 35.56 -23.49 2.72
C GLY A 498 35.00 -24.54 3.69
N LEU A 499 33.69 -24.80 3.66
CA LEU A 499 33.06 -25.75 4.58
C LEU A 499 33.47 -27.21 4.26
N PRO A 500 34.02 -27.96 5.24
CA PRO A 500 34.25 -29.39 5.07
C PRO A 500 32.90 -30.14 5.03
N SER A 501 32.75 -31.04 4.07
CA SER A 501 31.57 -31.89 3.91
C SER A 501 31.53 -33.03 4.94
N PRO A 502 30.38 -33.41 5.52
CA PRO A 502 29.04 -32.80 5.39
C PRO A 502 28.60 -32.07 6.68
N LEU A 503 28.23 -30.79 6.57
CA LEU A 503 27.42 -30.12 7.59
C LEU A 503 25.94 -30.53 7.43
N HIS A 504 25.13 -30.23 8.45
CA HIS A 504 23.69 -30.48 8.40
C HIS A 504 23.03 -29.65 7.29
N GLN A 505 22.29 -30.30 6.39
CA GLN A 505 21.66 -29.69 5.21
C GLN A 505 20.80 -28.47 5.57
N GLY A 506 20.02 -28.54 6.66
CA GLY A 506 19.17 -27.43 7.10
C GLY A 506 19.97 -26.18 7.52
N PHE A 507 21.17 -26.38 8.08
CA PHE A 507 22.06 -25.28 8.44
C PHE A 507 22.72 -24.67 7.19
N GLU A 508 23.18 -25.49 6.25
CA GLU A 508 23.70 -25.01 4.97
C GLU A 508 22.63 -24.22 4.19
N ASP A 509 21.39 -24.68 4.20
CA ASP A 509 20.27 -24.00 3.54
C ASP A 509 19.95 -22.66 4.22
N PHE A 510 19.96 -22.61 5.55
CA PHE A 510 19.81 -21.39 6.33
C PHE A 510 20.89 -20.35 6.00
N VAL A 511 22.16 -20.76 5.99
CA VAL A 511 23.30 -19.91 5.63
C VAL A 511 23.21 -19.42 4.19
N ARG A 512 22.79 -20.30 3.26
CA ARG A 512 22.62 -19.96 1.84
C ARG A 512 21.52 -18.92 1.64
N LYS A 513 20.43 -19.01 2.39
CA LYS A 513 19.32 -18.06 2.36
C LYS A 513 19.73 -16.69 2.91
N ILE A 514 20.42 -16.64 4.06
CA ILE A 514 20.98 -15.38 4.59
C ILE A 514 21.95 -14.75 3.58
N GLY A 515 22.89 -15.53 3.03
CA GLY A 515 23.83 -15.03 2.04
C GLY A 515 23.15 -14.45 0.80
N THR A 516 22.06 -15.06 0.35
CA THR A 516 21.25 -14.56 -0.77
C THR A 516 20.58 -13.22 -0.44
N ASP A 517 20.02 -13.09 0.77
CA ASP A 517 19.37 -11.87 1.20
C ASP A 517 20.37 -10.72 1.41
N VAL A 518 21.51 -11.00 2.04
CA VAL A 518 22.60 -10.02 2.23
C VAL A 518 23.12 -9.50 0.90
N LYS A 519 23.34 -10.36 -0.11
CA LYS A 519 23.74 -9.93 -1.46
C LYS A 519 22.75 -8.95 -2.08
N ARG A 520 21.46 -9.19 -1.88
CA ARG A 520 20.43 -8.29 -2.40
C ARG A 520 20.38 -6.97 -1.61
N PHE A 521 20.64 -6.98 -0.31
CA PHE A 521 20.79 -5.75 0.48
C PHE A 521 22.02 -4.94 0.05
N VAL A 522 23.13 -5.61 -0.29
CA VAL A 522 24.30 -4.97 -0.90
C VAL A 522 23.92 -4.33 -2.24
N GLY A 523 23.34 -5.08 -3.17
CA GLY A 523 22.92 -4.52 -4.47
C GLY A 523 22.01 -3.30 -4.34
N PHE A 524 21.09 -3.32 -3.36
CA PHE A 524 20.25 -2.17 -3.05
C PHE A 524 21.01 -0.99 -2.44
N GLY A 525 21.90 -1.26 -1.47
CA GLY A 525 22.70 -0.24 -0.80
C GLY A 525 23.63 0.49 -1.76
N ALA A 526 24.20 -0.22 -2.74
CA ALA A 526 25.03 0.34 -3.80
C ALA A 526 24.25 1.38 -4.61
N GLU A 527 23.10 0.98 -5.13
CA GLU A 527 22.24 1.84 -5.95
C GLU A 527 21.72 3.05 -5.16
N ALA A 528 21.36 2.83 -3.90
CA ALA A 528 20.93 3.89 -3.00
C ALA A 528 22.06 4.91 -2.75
N CYS A 529 23.29 4.44 -2.51
CA CYS A 529 24.45 5.33 -2.33
C CYS A 529 24.72 6.13 -3.62
N CYS A 530 24.71 5.49 -4.78
CA CYS A 530 24.88 6.14 -6.09
C CYS A 530 23.80 7.21 -6.35
N THR A 531 22.57 6.95 -5.92
CA THR A 531 21.43 7.86 -6.15
C THR A 531 21.39 9.03 -5.16
N PHE A 532 21.61 8.78 -3.87
CA PHE A 532 21.37 9.79 -2.82
C PHE A 532 22.58 10.67 -2.50
N LEU A 533 23.80 10.19 -2.76
CA LEU A 533 25.00 10.95 -2.41
C LEU A 533 25.37 11.98 -3.48
N GLY A 534 24.94 11.82 -4.74
CA GLY A 534 25.43 12.65 -5.84
C GLY A 534 26.97 12.61 -5.96
N SER A 535 27.56 13.22 -6.99
CA SER A 535 29.02 13.28 -7.11
C SER A 535 29.70 14.19 -6.08
N ASP A 536 28.94 15.02 -5.36
CA ASP A 536 29.48 16.20 -4.66
C ASP A 536 29.47 16.09 -3.12
N VAL A 537 28.78 15.10 -2.54
CA VAL A 537 28.63 15.02 -1.07
C VAL A 537 29.75 14.20 -0.41
N ILE A 538 30.34 13.24 -1.13
CA ILE A 538 31.47 12.41 -0.65
C ILE A 538 32.39 12.16 -1.86
N SER A 539 33.64 12.65 -1.80
CA SER A 539 34.60 12.38 -2.87
C SER A 539 34.87 10.87 -2.99
N SER A 540 35.24 10.41 -4.19
CA SER A 540 35.67 9.02 -4.42
C SER A 540 36.72 8.58 -3.39
N ASP A 541 37.68 9.46 -3.09
CA ASP A 541 38.73 9.22 -2.10
C ASP A 541 38.19 9.06 -0.68
N ALA A 542 37.11 9.78 -0.32
CA ALA A 542 36.49 9.67 1.00
C ALA A 542 35.65 8.39 1.12
N ALA A 543 34.96 7.99 0.06
CA ALA A 543 34.24 6.71 0.02
C ALA A 543 35.23 5.53 0.08
N GLU A 544 36.31 5.58 -0.70
CA GLU A 544 37.39 4.60 -0.68
C GLU A 544 38.07 4.53 0.69
N ALA A 545 38.35 5.66 1.32
CA ALA A 545 38.93 5.70 2.66
C ALA A 545 38.00 5.10 3.72
N ILE A 546 36.69 5.34 3.65
CA ILE A 546 35.70 4.75 4.57
C ILE A 546 35.61 3.24 4.34
N LEU A 547 35.45 2.80 3.10
CA LEU A 547 35.36 1.38 2.74
C LEU A 547 36.62 0.61 3.13
N THR A 548 37.79 1.16 2.83
CA THR A 548 39.08 0.58 3.19
C THR A 548 39.27 0.50 4.70
N ARG A 549 38.90 1.55 5.46
CA ARG A 549 38.99 1.53 6.93
C ARG A 549 38.04 0.53 7.56
N VAL A 550 36.80 0.45 7.07
CA VAL A 550 35.83 -0.53 7.58
C VAL A 550 36.29 -1.94 7.24
N TYR A 551 36.71 -2.19 6.00
CA TYR A 551 37.17 -3.50 5.57
C TYR A 551 38.44 -3.94 6.30
N LEU A 552 39.47 -3.11 6.38
CA LEU A 552 40.73 -3.42 7.08
C LEU A 552 40.56 -3.61 8.59
N ARG A 553 39.45 -3.15 9.17
CA ARG A 553 39.17 -3.32 10.60
C ARG A 553 38.25 -4.49 10.89
N VAL A 554 37.23 -4.68 10.06
CA VAL A 554 36.22 -5.75 10.23
C VAL A 554 36.74 -7.09 9.71
N ALA A 555 37.49 -7.10 8.59
CA ALA A 555 37.93 -8.34 7.96
C ALA A 555 38.96 -9.14 8.78
N PRO A 556 39.95 -8.54 9.46
CA PRO A 556 40.86 -9.29 10.34
C PRO A 556 40.12 -9.93 11.52
N GLU A 557 39.23 -9.16 12.18
CA GLU A 557 38.41 -9.68 13.27
C GLU A 557 37.50 -10.83 12.81
N MET A 558 36.95 -10.76 11.59
CA MET A 558 36.17 -11.85 10.99
C MET A 558 37.02 -13.06 10.60
N GLY A 559 38.23 -12.84 10.07
CA GLY A 559 39.17 -13.91 9.73
C GLY A 559 39.64 -14.69 10.95
N ASP A 560 39.95 -13.96 12.04
CA ASP A 560 40.32 -14.55 13.33
C ASP A 560 39.16 -15.33 13.96
N VAL A 561 37.92 -14.83 13.84
CA VAL A 561 36.70 -15.51 14.31
C VAL A 561 36.45 -16.81 13.54
N LEU A 562 36.78 -16.84 12.25
CA LEU A 562 36.52 -18.00 11.38
C LEU A 562 37.71 -18.96 11.26
N GLY A 563 38.89 -18.58 11.75
CA GLY A 563 40.12 -19.34 11.55
C GLY A 563 40.55 -19.40 10.08
N ILE A 564 40.19 -18.40 9.27
CA ILE A 564 40.47 -18.35 7.83
C ILE A 564 41.45 -17.20 7.56
N GLN A 565 42.54 -17.48 6.85
CA GLN A 565 43.48 -16.46 6.39
C GLN A 565 42.96 -15.84 5.09
N LEU A 566 42.40 -14.63 5.16
CA LEU A 566 41.90 -13.90 4.00
C LEU A 566 43.04 -13.07 3.35
N ASP A 567 43.11 -13.03 2.02
CA ASP A 567 44.01 -12.09 1.31
C ASP A 567 43.34 -10.72 1.18
N TYR A 568 43.44 -9.95 2.28
CA TYR A 568 42.70 -8.70 2.48
C TYR A 568 42.96 -7.65 1.40
N ASN A 569 44.16 -7.60 0.83
CA ASN A 569 44.53 -6.58 -0.14
C ASN A 569 43.90 -6.82 -1.51
N ASN A 570 43.76 -8.09 -1.91
CA ASN A 570 43.21 -8.47 -3.20
C ASN A 570 41.68 -8.36 -3.23
N GLU A 571 41.00 -8.81 -2.17
CA GLU A 571 39.54 -8.75 -2.09
C GLU A 571 39.00 -7.33 -1.84
N CYS A 572 39.71 -6.51 -1.03
CA CYS A 572 39.38 -5.09 -0.89
C CYS A 572 39.56 -4.34 -2.23
N ALA A 573 40.62 -4.63 -2.99
CA ALA A 573 40.87 -3.99 -4.29
C ALA A 573 39.80 -4.36 -5.33
N LYS A 574 39.33 -5.61 -5.37
CA LYS A 574 38.21 -6.03 -6.25
C LYS A 574 36.90 -5.32 -5.90
N MET A 575 36.59 -5.22 -4.61
CA MET A 575 35.38 -4.55 -4.12
C MET A 575 35.39 -3.05 -4.46
N VAL A 576 36.52 -2.37 -4.24
CA VAL A 576 36.68 -0.94 -4.54
C VAL A 576 36.66 -0.69 -6.06
N ALA A 577 37.31 -1.53 -6.87
CA ALA A 577 37.32 -1.39 -8.33
C ALA A 577 35.91 -1.51 -8.96
N SER A 578 35.09 -2.45 -8.48
CA SER A 578 33.70 -2.61 -8.94
C SER A 578 32.84 -1.37 -8.64
N LEU A 579 33.09 -0.69 -7.52
CA LEU A 579 32.35 0.51 -7.11
C LEU A 579 32.75 1.76 -7.92
N VAL A 580 34.04 1.88 -8.24
CA VAL A 580 34.56 3.02 -9.04
C VAL A 580 34.05 2.95 -10.49
N GLU A 581 33.91 1.75 -11.07
CA GLU A 581 33.32 1.58 -12.41
C GLU A 581 31.83 1.98 -12.46
N GLU A 582 31.03 1.64 -11.44
CA GLU A 582 29.60 1.98 -11.41
C GLU A 582 29.33 3.44 -11.03
N ALA A 583 30.17 4.06 -10.19
CA ALA A 583 30.02 5.45 -9.75
C ALA A 583 30.47 6.50 -10.80
N ALA A 584 31.10 6.10 -11.91
CA ALA A 584 31.61 7.03 -12.92
C ALA A 584 30.51 7.71 -13.79
N TYR A 585 29.27 7.25 -13.71
CA TYR A 585 28.16 7.67 -14.59
C TYR A 585 27.66 9.12 -14.40
N PRO A 586 27.52 9.65 -13.16
CA PRO A 586 27.10 11.04 -12.93
C PRO A 586 28.14 12.06 -13.39
N LYS A 587 29.44 11.72 -13.30
CA LYS A 587 30.55 12.55 -13.74
C LYS A 587 30.51 12.80 -15.26
N VAL A 588 30.13 11.79 -16.04
CA VAL A 588 29.95 11.90 -17.50
C VAL A 588 28.81 12.86 -17.86
N ILE A 589 27.75 12.94 -17.06
CA ILE A 589 26.63 13.88 -17.31
C ILE A 589 27.04 15.32 -16.93
N ALA A 590 27.75 15.49 -15.82
CA ALA A 590 28.28 16.79 -15.39
C ALA A 590 29.29 17.36 -16.41
N GLU A 591 30.24 16.55 -16.89
CA GLU A 591 31.22 16.96 -17.91
C GLU A 591 30.57 17.34 -19.25
N ARG A 592 29.40 16.78 -19.58
CA ARG A 592 28.65 17.11 -20.81
C ARG A 592 27.82 18.39 -20.66
N LEU A 593 27.32 18.69 -19.46
CA LEU A 593 26.71 19.97 -19.13
C LEU A 593 27.74 21.11 -19.19
N GLU A 594 28.95 20.90 -18.66
CA GLU A 594 30.04 21.89 -18.68
C GLU A 594 30.57 22.15 -20.10
N ARG A 595 30.61 21.13 -20.96
CA ARG A 595 30.98 21.27 -22.39
C ARG A 595 29.87 21.90 -23.24
N GLY A 596 28.71 22.23 -22.65
CA GLY A 596 27.58 22.80 -23.37
C GLY A 596 26.87 21.82 -24.31
N GLU A 597 27.11 20.52 -24.17
CA GLU A 597 26.47 19.47 -24.96
C GLU A 597 25.02 19.21 -24.51
N LEU A 598 24.64 19.73 -23.33
CA LEU A 598 23.30 19.73 -22.76
C LEU A 598 22.93 21.17 -22.37
N GLN A 599 21.78 21.67 -22.84
CA GLN A 599 21.34 23.06 -22.64
C GLN A 599 20.09 23.12 -21.74
N LEU A 600 20.11 24.03 -20.76
CA LEU A 600 19.06 24.19 -19.75
C LEU A 600 18.62 25.65 -19.73
N ASP A 601 17.52 25.97 -20.43
CA ASP A 601 17.01 27.34 -20.52
C ASP A 601 16.12 27.70 -19.33
N LEU A 602 16.50 28.77 -18.63
CA LEU A 602 15.70 29.44 -17.61
C LEU A 602 15.51 30.89 -18.07
N SER A 603 14.31 31.24 -18.54
CA SER A 603 13.96 32.63 -18.82
C SER A 603 13.29 33.27 -17.61
N VAL A 604 13.83 34.41 -17.17
CA VAL A 604 13.23 35.30 -16.18
C VAL A 604 12.77 36.55 -16.93
N ASP A 605 11.46 36.80 -16.98
CA ASP A 605 10.93 38.11 -17.40
C ASP A 605 10.93 39.04 -16.18
N PHE A 606 11.52 40.23 -16.36
CA PHE A 606 11.62 41.29 -15.35
C PHE A 606 10.36 42.15 -15.25
#